data_AF-A0A2L0UFD9-F1
#
_entry.id   AF-A0A2L0UFD9-F1
#
_cell.length_a   1.000
_cell.length_b   1.000
_cell.length_c   1.000
_cell.angle_alpha   90.00
_cell.angle_beta   90.00
_cell.angle_gamma   90.00
#
_symmetry.space_group_name_H-M   'P 1'
#
loop_
_entity.id
_entity.type
_entity.pdbx_description
1 polymer ?
#
loop_
_entity_poly.entity_id
_entity_poly.type
_entity_poly.pdbx_seq_one_letter_code
_entity_poly.pdbx_strand_id
1 'polypeptide(L)'
;MTARSPRSAAALSPEQAAPLRRALAASGDVTVFVDGTAHRLPDEAQAAVVDLLARLSDGDAVQVTSVAELLTTSQAADLAGISHSYLRKLT
;
A
#
# COMPACT_ATOMS: atom_id res chain seq x y z
N MET A 1 14.29 4.30 -7.65
CA MET A 1 13.42 3.45 -6.81
C MET A 1 13.05 2.20 -7.59
N THR A 2 13.18 1.00 -7.03
CA THR A 2 12.78 -0.24 -7.70
C THR A 2 11.31 -0.51 -7.39
N ALA A 3 10.44 -0.44 -8.41
CA ALA A 3 9.03 -0.75 -8.23
C ALA A 3 8.85 -2.23 -7.87
N ARG A 4 8.13 -2.52 -6.79
CA ARG A 4 7.74 -3.88 -6.39
C ARG A 4 6.40 -4.24 -7.03
N SER A 5 6.25 -5.50 -7.44
CA SER A 5 4.97 -6.02 -7.91
C SER A 5 3.87 -5.82 -6.84
N PRO A 6 2.65 -5.44 -7.24
CA PRO A 6 1.54 -5.33 -6.31
C PRO A 6 1.31 -6.63 -5.54
N ARG A 7 0.98 -6.52 -4.26
CA ARG A 7 0.62 -7.67 -3.41
C ARG A 7 -0.73 -7.44 -2.77
N SER A 8 -1.61 -8.44 -2.89
CA SER A 8 -2.91 -8.46 -2.24
C SER A 8 -2.88 -9.35 -1.00
N ALA A 9 -3.61 -8.95 0.03
CA ALA A 9 -3.91 -9.78 1.19
C ALA A 9 -5.41 -9.77 1.43
N ALA A 10 -5.98 -10.94 1.72
CA ALA A 10 -7.37 -11.05 2.14
C ALA A 10 -7.55 -10.46 3.54
N ALA A 11 -8.79 -10.13 3.89
CA ALA A 11 -9.17 -9.73 5.23
C ALA A 11 -8.75 -10.79 6.26
N LEU A 12 -8.45 -10.34 7.49
CA LEU A 12 -8.19 -11.26 8.59
C LEU A 12 -9.46 -12.02 8.97
N SER A 13 -9.29 -13.25 9.43
CA SER A 13 -10.41 -13.97 10.05
C SER A 13 -10.88 -13.23 11.31
N PRO A 14 -12.16 -13.34 11.70
CA PRO A 14 -12.67 -12.66 12.91
C PRO A 14 -11.85 -12.96 14.18
N GLU A 15 -11.33 -14.18 14.30
CA GLU A 15 -10.50 -14.63 15.42
C GLU A 15 -9.14 -13.90 15.47
N GLN A 16 -8.54 -13.61 14.32
CA GLN A 16 -7.28 -12.87 14.21
C GLN A 16 -7.50 -11.35 14.29
N ALA A 17 -8.63 -10.87 13.77
CA ALA A 17 -8.96 -9.46 13.69
C ALA A 17 -9.26 -8.84 15.06
N ALA A 18 -10.03 -9.52 15.92
CA ALA A 18 -10.48 -8.95 17.18
C ALA A 18 -9.35 -8.61 18.17
N PRO A 19 -8.32 -9.45 18.37
CA PRO A 19 -7.15 -9.08 19.17
C PRO A 19 -6.38 -7.89 18.59
N LEU A 20 -6.17 -7.87 17.26
CA LEU A 20 -5.43 -6.80 16.60
C LEU A 20 -6.16 -5.46 16.70
N ARG A 21 -7.47 -5.44 16.44
CA ARG A 21 -8.29 -4.23 16.57
C ARG A 21 -8.22 -3.65 17.98
N ARG A 22 -8.28 -4.50 19.02
CA ARG A 22 -8.13 -4.07 20.42
C ARG A 22 -6.75 -3.49 20.69
N ALA A 23 -5.69 -4.11 20.17
CA ALA A 23 -4.33 -3.61 20.35
C ALA A 23 -4.14 -2.24 19.71
N LEU A 24 -4.59 -2.07 18.46
CA LEU A 24 -4.49 -0.80 17.73
C LEU A 24 -5.34 0.32 18.36
N ALA A 25 -6.49 0.00 18.94
CA ALA A 25 -7.31 0.96 19.68
C ALA A 25 -6.65 1.42 20.99
N ALA A 26 -5.81 0.58 21.61
CA ALA A 26 -5.11 0.91 22.85
C ALA A 26 -3.82 1.72 22.60
N SER A 27 -3.10 1.44 21.50
CA SER A 27 -1.90 2.16 21.12
C SER A 27 -1.63 2.03 19.61
N GLY A 28 -1.25 3.14 18.99
CA GLY A 28 -0.72 3.15 17.62
C GLY A 28 0.78 2.87 17.53
N ASP A 29 1.47 2.62 18.65
CA ASP A 29 2.91 2.34 18.67
C ASP A 29 3.21 0.92 18.17
N VAL A 30 3.89 0.82 17.03
CA VAL A 30 4.19 -0.45 16.37
C VAL A 30 5.69 -0.63 16.25
N THR A 31 6.16 -1.75 16.80
CA THR A 31 7.55 -2.22 16.64
C THR A 31 7.56 -3.42 15.69
N VAL A 32 8.45 -3.40 14.71
CA VAL A 32 8.62 -4.52 13.77
C VAL A 32 9.83 -5.33 14.20
N PHE A 33 9.67 -6.65 14.30
CA PHE A 33 10.77 -7.56 14.61
C PHE A 33 11.25 -8.25 13.34
N VAL A 34 12.52 -8.04 12.96
CA VAL A 34 13.13 -8.60 11.75
C VAL A 34 14.48 -9.22 12.12
N ASP A 35 14.70 -10.47 11.73
CA ASP A 35 15.97 -11.19 11.94
C ASP A 35 16.52 -11.09 13.37
N GLY A 36 15.64 -11.18 14.37
CA GLY A 36 16.05 -11.12 15.79
C GLY A 36 16.17 -9.70 16.37
N THR A 37 15.91 -8.66 15.57
CA THR A 37 16.07 -7.27 15.97
C THR A 37 14.73 -6.53 15.98
N ALA A 38 14.48 -5.80 17.08
CA ALA A 38 13.34 -4.90 17.19
C ALA A 38 13.66 -3.55 16.54
N HIS A 39 12.86 -3.15 15.57
CA HIS A 39 12.98 -1.87 14.88
C HIS A 39 11.78 -0.98 15.19
N ARG A 40 12.08 0.23 15.68
CA ARG A 40 11.10 1.30 15.71
C ARG A 40 11.00 1.91 14.32
N LEU A 41 9.78 2.04 13.82
CA LEU A 41 9.54 2.64 12.53
C LEU A 41 9.61 4.17 12.63
N PRO A 42 10.11 4.88 11.60
CA PRO A 42 9.86 6.31 11.45
C PRO A 42 8.36 6.59 11.36
N ASP A 43 7.92 7.77 11.82
CA ASP A 43 6.50 8.12 11.99
C ASP A 43 5.66 7.85 10.73
N GLU A 44 6.16 8.22 9.55
CA GLU A 44 5.45 7.99 8.27
C GLU A 44 5.26 6.51 7.94
N ALA A 45 6.30 5.70 8.16
CA ALA A 45 6.24 4.26 7.94
C ALA A 45 5.34 3.57 8.97
N GLN A 46 5.37 4.05 10.23
CA GLN A 46 4.49 3.58 11.29
C GLN A 46 3.03 3.83 10.94
N ALA A 47 2.69 5.06 10.54
CA ALA A 47 1.32 5.42 10.15
C ALA A 47 0.80 4.54 9.01
N ALA A 48 1.63 4.30 7.98
CA ALA A 48 1.27 3.43 6.87
C ALA A 48 1.02 1.96 7.31
N VAL A 49 1.86 1.43 8.21
CA VAL A 49 1.67 0.07 8.74
C VAL A 49 0.42 -0.01 9.62
N VAL A 50 0.17 0.99 10.45
CA VAL A 50 -1.02 1.05 11.31
C VAL A 50 -2.30 1.11 10.47
N ASP A 51 -2.36 1.94 9.43
CA ASP A 51 -3.50 2.01 8.51
C ASP A 51 -3.75 0.67 7.81
N LEU A 52 -2.70 0.03 7.31
CA LEU A 52 -2.78 -1.30 6.70
C LEU A 52 -3.37 -2.34 7.66
N LEU A 53 -2.86 -2.38 8.90
CA LEU A 53 -3.31 -3.34 9.92
C LEU A 53 -4.73 -3.04 10.39
N ALA A 54 -5.12 -1.77 10.47
CA ALA A 54 -6.48 -1.37 10.83
C ALA A 54 -7.50 -1.90 9.82
N ARG A 55 -7.29 -1.65 8.52
CA ARG A 55 -8.16 -2.16 7.43
C ARG A 55 -8.29 -3.67 7.46
N LEU A 56 -7.16 -4.37 7.56
CA LEU A 56 -7.15 -5.83 7.70
C LEU A 56 -7.95 -6.32 8.90
N SER A 57 -7.88 -5.61 10.03
CA SER A 57 -8.63 -5.92 11.25
C SER A 57 -10.10 -5.53 11.17
N ASP A 58 -10.49 -4.62 10.30
CA ASP A 58 -11.87 -4.19 10.08
C ASP A 58 -12.63 -5.10 9.09
N GLY A 59 -11.92 -6.05 8.48
CA GLY A 59 -12.50 -7.02 7.55
C GLY A 59 -12.30 -6.66 6.09
N ASP A 60 -11.44 -5.68 5.80
CA ASP A 60 -11.12 -5.28 4.44
C ASP A 60 -9.99 -6.14 3.87
N ALA A 61 -10.13 -6.51 2.60
CA ALA A 61 -8.99 -6.95 1.79
C ALA A 61 -8.16 -5.74 1.38
N VAL A 62 -6.84 -5.89 1.31
CA VAL A 62 -5.91 -4.80 1.03
C VAL A 62 -5.00 -5.15 -0.15
N GLN A 63 -4.62 -4.13 -0.92
CA GLN A 63 -3.59 -4.24 -1.95
C GLN A 63 -2.52 -3.17 -1.70
N VAL A 64 -1.26 -3.59 -1.67
CA VAL A 64 -0.10 -2.70 -1.53
C VAL A 64 0.62 -2.64 -2.88
N THR A 65 0.82 -1.43 -3.38
CA THR A 65 1.55 -1.16 -4.61
C THR A 65 2.63 -0.10 -4.38
N SER A 66 3.71 -0.15 -5.16
CA SER A 66 4.68 0.94 -5.15
C SER A 66 4.04 2.17 -5.79
N VAL A 67 4.20 3.33 -5.17
CA VAL A 67 3.92 4.59 -5.86
C VAL A 67 5.00 4.74 -6.93
N ALA A 68 4.65 4.43 -8.17
CA ALA A 68 5.44 4.87 -9.30
C ALA A 68 5.18 6.37 -9.46
N GLU A 69 6.21 7.17 -9.66
CA GLU A 69 6.02 8.43 -10.37
C GLU A 69 5.40 8.04 -11.70
N LEU A 70 4.08 8.26 -11.85
CA LEU A 70 3.40 8.03 -13.11
C LEU A 70 4.18 8.83 -14.14
N LEU A 71 4.75 8.15 -15.13
CA LEU A 71 4.98 8.79 -16.41
C LEU A 71 3.64 9.43 -16.77
N THR A 72 3.63 10.76 -16.84
CA THR A 72 2.43 11.52 -17.21
C THR A 72 1.84 10.92 -18.48
N THR A 73 0.54 11.04 -18.73
CA THR A 73 -0.12 10.48 -19.92
C THR A 73 0.63 10.84 -21.22
N SER A 74 1.30 12.00 -21.26
CA SER A 74 2.19 12.44 -22.33
C SER A 74 3.43 11.56 -22.53
N GLN A 75 4.09 11.13 -21.44
CA GLN A 75 5.26 10.25 -21.50
C GLN A 75 4.90 8.80 -21.89
N ALA A 76 3.69 8.34 -21.57
CA ALA A 76 3.17 7.07 -22.08
C ALA A 76 2.90 7.11 -23.60
N ALA A 77 2.49 8.27 -24.14
CA ALA A 77 2.26 8.46 -25.57
C ALA A 77 3.55 8.47 -26.40
N ASP A 78 4.60 9.13 -25.90
CA ASP A 78 5.93 9.15 -26.55
C ASP A 78 6.56 7.74 -26.59
N LEU A 79 6.40 6.95 -25.52
CA LEU A 79 6.96 5.60 -25.41
C LEU A 79 6.18 4.56 -26.24
N ALA A 80 4.89 4.81 -26.51
CA ALA A 80 4.06 3.99 -27.38
C ALA A 80 4.24 4.29 -28.88
N GLY A 81 4.96 5.37 -29.24
CA GLY A 81 5.13 5.79 -30.63
C GLY A 81 3.83 6.24 -31.32
N ILE A 82 2.77 6.51 -30.56
CA ILE A 82 1.45 6.86 -31.09
C ILE A 82 1.33 8.38 -31.05
N SER A 83 1.50 9.02 -32.20
CA SER A 83 1.43 10.48 -32.31
C SER A 83 0.08 11.04 -31.79
N HIS A 84 0.15 12.24 -31.20
CA HIS A 84 -0.92 13.04 -30.59
C HIS A 84 -2.27 13.07 -31.35
N SER A 85 -2.25 12.79 -32.66
CA SER A 85 -3.42 12.75 -33.54
C SER A 85 -4.44 11.66 -33.19
N TYR A 86 -4.07 10.57 -32.52
CA TYR A 86 -5.00 9.48 -32.20
C TYR A 86 -5.93 9.83 -31.01
N LEU A 87 -5.43 10.56 -30.01
CA LEU A 87 -6.23 10.96 -28.84
C LEU A 87 -7.34 11.99 -29.20
N ARG A 88 -7.13 12.82 -30.23
CA ARG A 88 -8.14 13.81 -30.69
C ARG A 88 -9.37 13.19 -31.38
N LYS A 89 -9.39 11.88 -31.63
CA LYS A 89 -10.55 11.19 -32.23
C LYS A 89 -11.46 10.50 -31.19
N LEU A 90 -11.11 10.55 -29.91
CA LEU A 90 -11.84 9.89 -28.80
C LEU A 90 -12.56 10.89 -27.88
N THR A 91 -12.57 12.17 -28.23
CA THR A 91 -13.34 13.25 -27.58
C THR A 91 -14.16 13.97 -28.63
#